data_AF-A0A1J3JBN6-F1
#
_entry.id   AF-A0A1J3JBN6-F1
#
_cell.length_a   1.000
_cell.length_b   1.000
_cell.length_c   1.000
_cell.angle_alpha   90.00
_cell.angle_beta   90.00
_cell.angle_gamma   90.00
#
_symmetry.space_group_name_H-M   'P 1'
#
loop_
_entity.id
_entity.type
_entity.pdbx_description
1 polymer ?
#
loop_
_entity_poly.entity_id
_entity_poly.type
_entity_poly.pdbx_seq_one_letter_code
_entity_poly.pdbx_strand_id
1 'polypeptide(L)'
;ALAMGKTESELKSEGVDPSLIPHREFPGNRPSNILLLQRLTAYETGQILALYEHRTIVQGFIWGINSFDQFGVELGKKLADQVR
;
A
#
# COMPACT_ATOMS: atom_id res chain seq x y z
N ALA A 1 -5.34 8.67 13.16
CA ALA A 1 -5.02 7.29 13.59
C ALA A 1 -3.66 6.84 13.06
N LEU A 2 -3.50 6.52 11.77
CA LEU A 2 -2.23 6.00 11.22
C LEU A 2 -1.03 6.95 11.39
N ALA A 3 -1.19 8.23 11.04
CA ALA A 3 -0.12 9.22 11.17
C ALA A 3 0.16 9.59 12.64
N MET A 4 -0.90 9.89 13.40
CA MET A 4 -0.78 10.44 14.77
C MET A 4 -0.50 9.39 15.85
N GLY A 5 -0.95 8.15 15.65
CA GLY A 5 -0.86 7.14 16.71
C GLY A 5 -1.72 7.49 17.92
N LYS A 6 -1.28 6.97 19.07
CA LYS A 6 -1.79 7.18 20.42
C LYS A 6 -0.73 6.75 21.43
N THR A 7 -0.28 7.68 22.27
CA THR A 7 0.85 7.52 23.20
C THR A 7 0.43 6.93 24.55
N GLU A 8 1.39 6.39 25.30
CA GLU A 8 1.18 5.98 26.69
C GLU A 8 0.58 7.10 27.56
N SER A 9 1.03 8.35 27.40
CA SER A 9 0.53 9.50 28.18
C SER A 9 -0.97 9.73 27.96
N GLU A 10 -1.44 9.63 26.72
CA GLU A 10 -2.86 9.74 26.36
C GLU A 10 -3.69 8.55 26.87
N LEU A 11 -3.12 7.35 26.90
CA LEU A 11 -3.80 6.18 27.48
C LEU A 11 -3.95 6.32 29.01
N LYS A 12 -2.94 6.86 29.69
CA LYS A 12 -3.01 7.15 31.12
C LYS A 12 -4.08 8.20 31.43
N SER A 13 -4.18 9.26 30.63
CA SER A 13 -5.20 10.30 30.84
C SER A 13 -6.63 9.82 30.58
N GLU A 14 -6.81 8.79 29.74
CA GLU A 14 -8.08 8.12 29.50
C GLU A 14 -8.47 7.08 30.57
N GLY A 15 -7.62 6.85 31.58
CA GLY A 15 -7.89 5.90 32.66
C GLY A 15 -7.75 4.44 32.23
N VAL A 16 -6.90 4.15 31.24
CA VAL A 16 -6.59 2.77 30.83
C VAL A 16 -5.78 2.09 31.93
N ASP A 17 -6.17 0.86 32.28
CA ASP A 17 -5.41 0.02 33.21
C ASP A 17 -3.95 -0.09 32.74
N PRO A 18 -2.95 0.19 33.61
CA PRO A 18 -1.54 0.14 33.24
C PRO A 18 -1.09 -1.17 32.58
N SER A 19 -1.69 -2.31 32.96
CA SER A 19 -1.39 -3.62 32.37
C SER A 19 -1.83 -3.74 30.90
N LEU A 20 -2.79 -2.91 30.47
CA LEU A 20 -3.33 -2.90 29.12
C LEU A 20 -2.67 -1.87 28.20
N ILE A 21 -1.87 -0.95 28.73
CA ILE A 21 -1.22 0.12 27.97
C ILE A 21 -0.39 -0.41 26.79
N PRO A 22 0.50 -1.42 26.96
CA PRO A 22 1.33 -1.90 25.84
C PRO A 22 0.53 -2.48 24.68
N HIS A 23 -0.69 -2.97 24.95
CA HIS A 23 -1.60 -3.53 23.94
C HIS A 23 -2.46 -2.48 23.23
N ARG A 24 -2.47 -1.24 23.75
CA ARG A 24 -3.33 -0.15 23.27
C ARG A 24 -2.55 1.07 22.79
N GLU A 25 -1.23 1.05 22.95
CA GLU A 25 -0.35 2.06 22.38
C GLU A 25 -0.23 1.89 20.87
N PHE A 26 -0.35 3.00 20.15
CA PHE A 26 -0.19 3.04 18.71
C PHE A 26 0.94 4.02 18.38
N PRO A 27 2.09 3.56 17.85
CA PRO A 27 3.24 4.43 17.64
C PRO A 27 3.03 5.50 16.54
N GLY A 28 1.95 5.42 15.77
CA GLY A 28 1.71 6.34 14.66
C GLY A 28 2.78 6.23 13.58
N ASN A 29 3.10 7.36 12.96
CA ASN A 29 4.13 7.50 11.91
C ASN A 29 3.96 6.51 10.73
N ARG A 30 2.72 6.19 10.39
CA ARG A 30 2.39 5.36 9.23
C ARG A 30 1.91 6.26 8.09
N PRO A 31 2.69 6.41 7.00
CA PRO A 31 2.34 7.29 5.91
C PRO A 31 1.12 6.76 5.12
N SER A 32 0.30 7.66 4.60
CA SER A 32 -0.85 7.33 3.76
C SER A 32 -1.05 8.40 2.69
N ASN A 33 -1.50 7.98 1.50
CA ASN A 33 -2.00 8.88 0.47
C ASN A 33 -3.53 8.80 0.43
N ILE A 34 -4.19 9.94 0.21
CA ILE A 34 -5.65 9.99 0.05
C ILE A 34 -5.93 10.50 -1.36
N LEU A 35 -6.60 9.67 -2.16
CA LEU A 35 -7.16 10.07 -3.45
C LEU A 35 -8.67 10.28 -3.26
N LEU A 36 -9.12 11.53 -3.39
CA LEU A 36 -10.52 11.90 -3.22
C LEU A 36 -11.11 12.30 -4.58
N LEU A 37 -12.22 11.66 -4.94
CA LEU A 37 -12.97 11.94 -6.17
C LEU A 37 -14.38 12.40 -5.80
N GLN A 38 -14.95 13.30 -6.60
CA GLN A 38 -16.33 13.76 -6.38
C GLN A 38 -17.36 12.66 -6.70
N ARG A 39 -17.09 11.86 -7.74
CA ARG A 39 -17.90 10.69 -8.15
C ARG A 39 -17.01 9.71 -8.91
N LEU A 40 -17.35 8.43 -8.85
CA LEU A 40 -16.75 7.41 -9.70
C LEU A 40 -17.58 7.26 -10.98
N THR A 41 -17.24 8.01 -12.04
CA THR A 41 -17.77 7.73 -13.39
C THR A 41 -16.71 7.01 -14.23
N ALA A 42 -17.07 6.54 -15.42
CA ALA A 42 -16.13 5.90 -16.34
C ALA A 42 -14.91 6.79 -16.64
N TYR A 43 -15.10 8.12 -16.69
CA TYR A 43 -14.02 9.06 -16.90
C TYR A 43 -13.03 9.08 -15.72
N GLU A 44 -13.52 9.19 -14.47
CA GLU A 44 -12.66 9.14 -13.28
C GLU A 44 -12.02 7.75 -13.11
N THR A 45 -12.71 6.67 -13.45
CA THR A 45 -12.11 5.33 -13.44
C THR A 45 -10.91 5.25 -14.40
N GLY A 46 -11.04 5.81 -15.60
CA GLY A 46 -9.92 5.92 -16.55
C GLY A 46 -8.74 6.74 -15.99
N GLN A 47 -9.03 7.83 -15.27
CA GLN A 47 -7.99 8.62 -14.61
C GLN A 47 -7.26 7.84 -13.51
N ILE A 48 -7.97 7.05 -12.70
CA ILE A 48 -7.35 6.19 -11.68
C ILE A 48 -6.47 5.13 -12.35
N LEU A 49 -6.95 4.47 -13.42
CA LEU A 49 -6.17 3.49 -14.16
C LEU A 49 -4.86 4.10 -14.67
N ALA A 50 -4.95 5.20 -15.41
CA ALA A 50 -3.79 5.91 -15.96
C ALA A 50 -2.83 6.38 -14.87
N LEU A 51 -3.34 6.86 -13.73
CA LEU A 51 -2.52 7.27 -12.58
C LEU A 51 -1.64 6.11 -12.08
N TYR A 52 -2.20 4.91 -11.92
CA TYR A 52 -1.45 3.75 -11.41
C TYR A 52 -0.54 3.12 -12.46
N GLU A 53 -0.91 3.15 -13.74
CA GLU A 53 -0.01 2.78 -14.85
C GLU A 53 1.23 3.66 -14.84
N HIS A 54 1.04 4.98 -14.86
CA HIS A 54 2.17 5.93 -14.86
C HIS A 54 2.99 5.88 -13.57
N ARG A 55 2.35 5.72 -12.40
CA ARG A 55 3.07 5.53 -11.14
C ARG A 55 4.05 4.36 -11.23
N THR A 56 3.58 3.20 -11.71
CA THR A 56 4.41 1.99 -11.83
C THR A 56 5.57 2.21 -12.78
N ILE A 57 5.30 2.81 -13.95
CA ILE A 57 6.33 3.10 -14.96
C ILE A 57 7.39 4.08 -14.41
N VAL A 58 6.97 5.16 -13.77
CA VAL A 58 7.90 6.14 -13.17
C VAL A 58 8.78 5.49 -12.11
N GLN A 59 8.24 4.59 -11.28
CA GLN A 59 9.03 3.84 -10.30
C GLN A 59 10.08 2.95 -10.99
N GLY A 60 9.71 2.26 -12.07
CA GLY A 60 10.68 1.47 -12.83
C GLY A 60 11.80 2.31 -13.44
N PHE A 61 11.47 3.50 -13.97
CA PHE A 61 12.48 4.45 -14.47
C PHE A 61 13.41 4.95 -13.35
N ILE A 62 12.89 5.27 -12.17
CA ILE A 62 13.71 5.67 -11.02
C ILE A 62 14.69 4.55 -10.62
N TRP A 63 14.24 3.30 -10.66
CA TRP A 63 15.08 2.14 -10.32
C TRP A 63 15.96 1.62 -11.47
N GLY A 64 15.83 2.18 -12.68
CA GLY A 64 16.58 1.71 -13.85
C GLY A 64 16.22 0.28 -14.29
N ILE A 65 14.98 -0.16 -14.05
CA ILE A 65 14.48 -1.48 -14.46
C ILE A 65 13.46 -1.36 -15.60
N ASN A 66 13.34 -2.42 -16.39
CA ASN A 66 12.33 -2.49 -17.43
C ASN A 66 10.96 -2.82 -16.83
N SER A 67 10.00 -1.90 -16.91
CA SER A 67 8.63 -2.10 -16.39
C SER A 67 7.73 -2.90 -17.34
N PHE A 68 8.22 -3.25 -18.52
CA PHE A 68 7.42 -3.81 -19.61
C PHE A 68 7.79 -5.26 -19.98
N ASP A 69 8.69 -5.89 -19.22
CA ASP A 69 9.00 -7.31 -19.38
C ASP A 69 8.45 -8.17 -18.22
N GLN A 70 8.43 -9.48 -18.45
CA GLN A 70 7.98 -10.47 -17.48
C GLN A 70 8.70 -11.82 -17.64
N PHE A 71 10.01 -11.84 -17.87
CA PHE A 71 10.74 -13.09 -18.16
C PHE A 71 10.60 -14.17 -17.08
N GLY A 72 10.35 -13.79 -15.83
CA GLY A 72 10.19 -14.71 -14.69
C GLY A 72 9.03 -15.71 -14.83
N VAL A 73 8.10 -15.52 -15.78
CA VAL A 73 6.95 -16.43 -15.96
C VAL A 73 7.26 -17.65 -16.82
N GLU A 74 8.33 -17.62 -17.61
CA GLU A 74 8.53 -18.55 -18.73
C GLU A 74 8.92 -19.97 -18.27
N LEU A 75 9.76 -20.09 -17.23
CA LEU A 75 10.19 -21.40 -16.73
C LEU A 75 9.01 -22.19 -16.14
N GLY A 76 8.14 -21.54 -15.38
CA GLY A 76 6.98 -22.18 -14.76
C GLY A 76 6.01 -22.73 -15.80
N LYS A 77 5.75 -21.98 -16.89
CA LYS A 77 4.92 -22.45 -18.00
C LYS A 77 5.49 -23.72 -18.64
N LYS A 78 6.79 -23.73 -18.95
CA LYS A 78 7.46 -24.89 -19.57
C LYS A 78 7.41 -26.14 -18.72
N LEU A 79 7.60 -26.01 -17.40
CA LEU A 79 7.53 -27.14 -16.49
C LEU A 79 6.10 -27.67 -16.35
N ALA A 80 5.11 -26.78 -16.30
CA ALA A 80 3.71 -27.19 -16.24
C ALA A 80 3.28 -27.99 -17.47
N ASP A 81 3.73 -27.61 -18.67
CA ASP A 81 3.43 -28.33 -19.91
C ASP A 81 4.01 -29.76 -19.95
N GLN A 82 5.09 -30.03 -19.20
CA GLN A 82 5.68 -31.38 -19.12
C GLN A 82 4.91 -32.31 -18.16
N VAL A 83 4.10 -31.74 -17.27
CA VAL A 83 3.34 -32.46 -16.25
C VAL A 83 1.85 -32.60 -16.63
N ARG A 84 1.38 -31.79 -17.57
CA ARG A 84 0.01 -31.80 -18.09
C ARG A 84 -0.28 -33.00 -18.98
#